data_AF-A0A229S5I9-F1
#
_entry.id   AF-A0A229S5I9-F1
#
_cell.length_a   1.000
_cell.length_b   1.000
_cell.length_c   1.000
_cell.angle_alpha   90.00
_cell.angle_beta   90.00
_cell.angle_gamma   90.00
#
_symmetry.space_group_name_H-M   'P 1'
#
loop_
_entity.id
_entity.type
_entity.pdbx_description
1 polymer ?
#
loop_
_entity_poly.entity_id
_entity_poly.type
_entity_poly.pdbx_seq_one_letter_code
_entity_poly.pdbx_strand_id
1 'polypeptide(L)'
;MPKTTQLDPAEIDAQATRHEATSDNIIQQLNQLKSQVDATLAGSNSAATKALSTTCDNWIEGLKRTILANLTDMAGYIRKESQGQDAQDQAAGQEIARLPMETSSFLGA
;
A
#
# COMPACT_ATOMS: atom_id res chain seq x y z
N MET A 1 25.04 1.97 20.24
CA MET A 1 24.90 2.02 18.77
C MET A 1 23.47 2.42 18.48
N PRO A 2 23.20 3.64 18.00
CA PRO A 2 21.84 4.03 17.65
C PRO A 2 21.39 3.09 16.53
N LYS A 3 20.26 2.40 16.75
CA LYS A 3 19.62 1.58 15.72
C LYS A 3 19.20 2.54 14.62
N THR A 4 19.86 2.45 13.48
CA THR A 4 19.46 3.14 12.26
C THR A 4 18.02 2.75 11.98
N THR A 5 17.12 3.73 11.95
CA THR A 5 15.71 3.57 11.60
C THR A 5 15.54 3.33 10.10
N GLN A 6 16.48 2.63 9.47
CA GLN A 6 16.41 2.26 8.06
C GLN A 6 15.49 1.06 7.97
N LEU A 7 14.24 1.31 7.55
CA LEU A 7 13.40 0.23 7.06
C LEU A 7 14.09 -0.34 5.81
N ASP A 8 14.24 -1.67 5.75
CA ASP A 8 14.87 -2.34 4.61
C ASP A 8 14.05 -2.05 3.34
N PRO A 9 14.62 -1.43 2.29
CA PRO A 9 13.93 -1.21 1.03
C PRO A 9 13.33 -2.49 0.43
N ALA A 10 13.95 -3.65 0.68
CA ALA A 10 13.41 -4.93 0.25
C ALA A 10 12.13 -5.32 1.02
N GLU A 11 12.01 -4.99 2.30
CA GLU A 11 10.79 -5.20 3.09
C GLU A 11 9.66 -4.25 2.66
N ILE A 12 10.01 -3.00 2.35
CA ILE A 12 9.10 -1.98 1.82
C ILE A 12 8.51 -2.43 0.46
N ASP A 13 9.36 -2.89 -0.45
CA ASP A 13 8.94 -3.37 -1.77
C ASP A 13 8.13 -4.68 -1.68
N ALA A 14 8.52 -5.59 -0.76
CA ALA A 14 7.75 -6.79 -0.47
C ALA A 14 6.35 -6.45 0.08
N GLN A 15 6.22 -5.42 0.90
CA GLN A 15 4.93 -4.98 1.44
C GLN A 15 4.06 -4.32 0.36
N ALA A 16 4.65 -3.50 -0.52
CA ALA A 16 3.95 -2.95 -1.69
C ALA A 16 3.43 -4.08 -2.62
N THR A 17 4.27 -5.07 -2.89
CA THR A 17 3.91 -6.26 -3.70
C THR A 17 2.76 -7.05 -3.07
N ARG A 18 2.72 -7.18 -1.73
CA ARG A 18 1.59 -7.83 -1.03
C ARG A 18 0.29 -7.05 -1.20
N HIS A 19 0.35 -5.72 -1.18
CA HIS A 19 -0.82 -4.88 -1.42
C HIS A 19 -1.33 -5.01 -2.86
N GLU A 20 -0.44 -5.05 -3.85
CA GLU A 20 -0.78 -5.32 -5.25
C GLU A 20 -1.42 -6.71 -5.40
N ALA A 21 -0.81 -7.76 -4.85
CA ALA A 21 -1.36 -9.13 -4.90
C ALA A 21 -2.73 -9.26 -4.20
N THR A 22 -2.94 -8.52 -3.11
CA THR A 22 -4.24 -8.46 -2.42
C THR A 22 -5.29 -7.78 -3.30
N SER A 23 -4.92 -6.70 -3.99
CA SER A 23 -5.79 -6.04 -4.98
C SER A 23 -6.27 -7.03 -6.03
N ASP A 24 -5.34 -7.75 -6.64
CA ASP A 24 -5.63 -8.73 -7.70
C ASP A 24 -6.54 -9.84 -7.21
N ASN A 25 -6.30 -10.34 -5.99
CA ASN A 25 -7.15 -11.37 -5.38
C ASN A 25 -8.59 -10.87 -5.19
N ILE A 26 -8.77 -9.65 -4.67
CA ILE A 26 -10.11 -9.09 -4.49
C ILE A 26 -10.80 -8.88 -5.84
N ILE A 27 -10.08 -8.40 -6.85
CA ILE A 27 -10.63 -8.24 -8.22
C ILE A 27 -11.12 -9.58 -8.76
N GLN A 28 -10.35 -10.67 -8.56
CA GLN A 28 -10.75 -12.01 -8.97
C GLN A 28 -12.03 -12.48 -8.25
N GLN A 29 -12.11 -12.29 -6.93
CA GLN A 29 -13.30 -12.65 -6.15
C GLN A 29 -14.54 -11.85 -6.59
N LEU A 30 -14.39 -10.56 -6.86
CA LEU A 30 -15.49 -9.72 -7.35
C LEU A 30 -15.97 -10.17 -8.74
N ASN A 31 -15.05 -10.56 -9.63
CA ASN A 31 -15.41 -11.10 -10.94
C ASN A 31 -16.13 -12.46 -10.82
N GLN A 32 -15.72 -13.31 -9.88
CA GLN A 32 -16.42 -14.57 -9.59
C GLN A 32 -17.84 -14.32 -9.07
N LEU A 33 -18.01 -13.37 -8.14
CA LEU A 33 -19.33 -13.00 -7.63
C LEU A 33 -20.24 -12.51 -8.77
N LYS A 34 -19.74 -11.63 -9.65
CA LYS A 34 -20.50 -11.19 -10.82
C LYS A 34 -20.96 -12.36 -11.67
N SER A 35 -20.06 -13.30 -11.96
CA SER A 35 -20.40 -14.50 -12.74
C SER A 35 -21.51 -15.34 -12.09
N GLN A 36 -21.54 -15.44 -10.76
CA GLN A 36 -22.58 -16.18 -10.03
C GLN A 36 -23.93 -15.45 -10.07
N VAL A 37 -23.92 -14.13 -9.95
CA VAL A 37 -25.14 -13.30 -10.06
C VAL A 37 -25.71 -13.35 -11.47
N ASP A 38 -24.86 -13.26 -12.49
CA ASP A 38 -25.25 -13.38 -13.91
C ASP A 38 -25.85 -14.78 -14.19
N ALA A 39 -25.27 -15.84 -13.64
CA ALA A 39 -25.84 -17.20 -13.72
C ALA A 39 -27.20 -17.32 -13.02
N THR A 40 -27.39 -16.63 -11.89
CA THR A 40 -28.66 -16.62 -11.14
C THR A 40 -29.75 -15.88 -11.90
N LEU A 41 -29.42 -14.78 -12.59
CA LEU A 41 -30.31 -14.06 -13.50
C LEU A 41 -30.77 -14.92 -14.67
N ALA A 42 -29.86 -15.69 -15.26
CA ALA A 42 -30.20 -16.60 -16.35
C ALA A 42 -31.25 -17.64 -15.92
N GLY A 43 -31.24 -18.05 -14.64
CA GLY A 43 -32.23 -18.97 -14.07
C GLY A 43 -33.51 -18.32 -13.54
N SER A 44 -33.50 -17.02 -13.22
CA SER A 44 -34.65 -16.32 -12.64
C SER A 44 -34.74 -14.87 -13.13
N ASN A 45 -35.67 -14.60 -14.04
CA ASN A 45 -35.90 -13.28 -14.64
C ASN A 45 -36.81 -12.36 -13.80
N SER A 46 -36.98 -12.64 -12.51
CA SER A 46 -37.82 -11.83 -11.62
C SER A 46 -37.28 -10.39 -11.49
N ALA A 47 -38.17 -9.44 -11.19
CA ALA A 47 -37.78 -8.06 -10.92
C ALA A 47 -36.78 -7.96 -9.75
N ALA A 48 -36.90 -8.85 -8.75
CA ALA A 48 -35.98 -8.94 -7.63
C ALA A 48 -34.57 -9.39 -8.08
N THR A 49 -34.48 -10.35 -9.00
CA THR A 49 -33.17 -10.82 -9.52
C THR A 49 -32.48 -9.74 -10.34
N LYS A 50 -33.24 -8.97 -11.13
CA LYS A 50 -32.71 -7.81 -11.87
C LYS A 50 -32.22 -6.71 -10.94
N ALA A 51 -32.97 -6.40 -9.88
CA ALA A 51 -32.55 -5.43 -8.87
C ALA A 51 -31.27 -5.88 -8.13
N LEU A 52 -31.16 -7.19 -7.83
CA LEU A 52 -29.96 -7.78 -7.25
C LEU A 52 -28.75 -7.61 -8.19
N SER A 53 -28.90 -7.86 -9.49
CA SER A 53 -27.87 -7.61 -10.51
C SER A 53 -27.33 -6.19 -10.44
N THR A 54 -28.22 -5.21 -10.57
CA THR A 54 -27.86 -3.79 -10.61
C THR A 54 -27.17 -3.38 -9.32
N THR A 55 -27.64 -3.89 -8.18
CA THR A 55 -27.02 -3.63 -6.87
C THR A 55 -25.62 -4.23 -6.79
N CYS A 56 -25.45 -5.46 -7.28
CA CYS A 56 -24.15 -6.13 -7.28
C CYS A 56 -23.15 -5.45 -8.21
N ASP A 57 -23.58 -5.02 -9.41
CA ASP A 57 -22.73 -4.27 -10.34
C ASP A 57 -22.26 -2.95 -9.74
N ASN A 58 -23.18 -2.16 -9.16
CA ASN A 58 -22.83 -0.90 -8.49
C ASN A 58 -21.89 -1.11 -7.31
N TRP A 59 -22.11 -2.17 -6.52
CA TRP A 59 -21.27 -2.51 -5.37
C TRP A 59 -19.86 -2.93 -5.82
N ILE A 60 -19.76 -3.78 -6.84
CA ILE A 60 -18.48 -4.23 -7.41
C ILE A 60 -17.70 -3.05 -8.00
N GLU A 61 -18.35 -2.16 -8.75
CA GLU A 61 -17.68 -0.97 -9.29
C GLU A 61 -17.20 -0.03 -8.19
N GLY A 62 -18.02 0.21 -7.16
CA GLY A 62 -17.66 1.03 -6.01
C GLY A 62 -16.47 0.46 -5.24
N LEU A 63 -16.48 -0.85 -4.98
CA LEU A 63 -15.38 -1.55 -4.31
C LEU A 63 -14.09 -1.54 -5.14
N LYS A 64 -14.17 -1.84 -6.44
CA LYS A 64 -13.00 -1.80 -7.32
C LYS A 64 -12.35 -0.42 -7.32
N ARG A 65 -13.15 0.65 -7.44
CA ARG A 65 -12.65 2.04 -7.37
C ARG A 65 -11.99 2.34 -6.03
N THR A 66 -12.64 1.98 -4.93
CA THR A 66 -12.16 2.29 -3.57
C THR A 66 -10.89 1.51 -3.21
N ILE A 67 -10.86 0.22 -3.54
CA ILE A 67 -9.72 -0.66 -3.28
C ILE A 67 -8.52 -0.25 -4.12
N LEU A 68 -8.72 -0.01 -5.43
CA LEU A 68 -7.64 0.44 -6.30
C LEU A 68 -7.09 1.79 -5.85
N ALA A 69 -7.95 2.75 -5.48
CA ALA A 69 -7.51 4.04 -4.95
C ALA A 69 -6.69 3.88 -3.66
N ASN A 70 -7.23 3.17 -2.67
CA ASN A 70 -6.57 3.00 -1.38
C ASN A 70 -5.24 2.23 -1.47
N LEU A 71 -5.16 1.19 -2.30
CA LEU A 71 -3.94 0.40 -2.47
C LEU A 71 -2.89 1.16 -3.28
N THR A 72 -3.29 1.94 -4.28
CA THR A 72 -2.39 2.83 -5.02
C THR A 72 -1.84 3.93 -4.11
N ASP A 73 -2.70 4.53 -3.29
CA ASP A 73 -2.30 5.55 -2.33
C ASP A 73 -1.36 4.98 -1.26
N MET A 74 -1.65 3.79 -0.72
CA MET A 74 -0.76 3.12 0.24
C MET A 74 0.61 2.79 -0.38
N ALA A 75 0.66 2.23 -1.59
CA ALA A 75 1.92 1.99 -2.28
C ALA A 75 2.69 3.30 -2.53
N GLY A 76 1.99 4.39 -2.86
CA GLY A 76 2.56 5.72 -3.00
C GLY A 76 3.12 6.29 -1.69
N TYR A 77 2.41 6.14 -0.58
CA TYR A 77 2.88 6.56 0.74
C TYR A 77 4.07 5.74 1.21
N ILE A 78 4.06 4.42 1.02
CA ILE A 78 5.16 3.51 1.37
C ILE A 78 6.43 3.89 0.60
N ARG A 79 6.32 4.16 -0.71
CA ARG A 79 7.46 4.62 -1.53
C ARG A 79 7.96 6.01 -1.13
N LYS A 80 7.06 6.94 -0.80
CA LYS A 80 7.44 8.28 -0.32
C LYS A 80 8.15 8.24 1.03
N GLU A 81 7.66 7.42 1.96
CA GLU A 81 8.28 7.25 3.27
C GLU A 81 9.70 6.67 3.14
N SER A 82 9.89 5.69 2.26
CA SER A 82 11.21 5.15 1.93
C SER A 82 12.17 6.24 1.43
N GLN A 83 11.73 7.08 0.47
CA GLN A 83 12.54 8.17 -0.05
C GLN A 83 12.80 9.27 0.99
N GLY A 84 11.84 9.52 1.89
CA GLY A 84 11.95 10.49 2.98
C GLY A 84 12.99 10.08 4.01
N GLN A 85 13.07 8.79 4.34
CA GLN A 85 14.10 8.25 5.24
C GLN A 85 15.51 8.43 4.66
N ASP A 86 15.72 8.08 3.39
CA ASP A 86 17.04 8.25 2.75
C ASP A 86 17.50 9.73 2.76
N ALA A 87 16.58 10.66 2.53
CA ALA A 87 16.86 12.08 2.54
C ALA A 87 17.18 12.60 3.97
N GLN A 88 16.43 12.15 4.98
CA GLN A 88 16.70 12.47 6.38
C GLN A 88 18.03 11.89 6.86
N ASP A 89 18.37 10.67 6.45
CA ASP A 89 19.64 10.02 6.80
C ASP A 89 20.84 10.71 6.14
N GLN A 90 20.72 11.16 4.89
CA GLN A 90 21.78 11.95 4.26
C GLN A 90 21.98 13.29 4.96
N ALA A 91 20.89 13.97 5.34
CA ALA A 91 20.96 15.23 6.06
C ALA A 91 21.59 15.04 7.45
N ALA A 92 21.12 14.05 8.21
CA ALA A 92 21.66 13.70 9.52
C ALA A 92 23.12 13.23 9.44
N GLY A 93 23.47 12.45 8.42
CA GLY A 93 24.84 12.00 8.18
C GLY A 93 25.80 13.15 7.85
N GLN A 94 25.37 14.12 7.05
CA GLN A 94 26.14 15.34 6.79
C GLN A 94 26.26 16.20 8.05
N GLU A 95 25.21 16.28 8.86
CA GLU A 95 25.21 17.06 10.09
C GLU A 95 26.12 16.44 11.15
N ILE A 96 26.08 15.11 11.31
CA ILE A 96 27.02 14.36 12.16
C ILE A 96 28.46 14.50 11.65
N ALA A 97 28.69 14.39 10.34
CA ALA A 97 30.02 14.57 9.75
C ALA A 97 30.56 16.01 9.87
N ARG A 98 29.67 17.00 10.09
CA ARG A 98 30.01 18.40 10.33
C ARG A 98 30.15 18.75 11.80
N LEU A 99 29.73 17.87 12.73
CA LEU A 99 30.03 18.06 14.13
C LEU A 99 31.55 17.93 14.31
N PRO A 100 32.24 18.96 14.85
CA PRO A 100 33.65 18.84 15.15
C PRO A 100 33.82 17.69 16.15
N MET A 101 34.61 16.67 15.80
CA MET A 101 35.04 15.67 16.77
C MET A 101 35.88 16.39 17.84
N GLU A 102 35.27 16.79 18.94
CA GLU A 102 35.96 17.33 20.10
C GLU A 102 36.77 16.22 20.79
N THR A 103 37.88 15.82 20.19
CA THR A 103 38.90 14.98 20.86
C THR A 103 39.77 15.81 21.80
N SER A 104 39.62 17.13 21.82
CA SER A 104 40.43 18.06 22.62
C SER A 104 40.08 18.10 24.11
N SER A 105 38.87 17.65 24.51
CA SER A 105 38.47 17.67 25.94
C SER A 105 38.63 16.32 26.66
N PHE A 106 39.09 15.26 25.98
CA PHE A 106 39.30 13.93 26.60
C PHE A 106 40.78 13.63 26.92
N LEU A 107 41.75 14.35 26.33
CA LEU A 107 43.19 14.05 26.50
C LEU A 107 44.03 15.16 27.16
N GLY A 108 43.44 16.24 27.70
CA GLY A 108 44.21 17.13 28.57
C GLY A 108 43.61 18.50 28.86
N ALA A 109 43.06 18.63 30.07
CA ALA A 109 43.31 19.74 30.99
C ALA A 109 43.30 19.17 32.43
#